data_AF-A0A4Q7VKP7-F1
#
_entry.id   AF-A0A4Q7VKP7-F1
#
_cell.length_a   1.000
_cell.length_b   1.000
_cell.length_c   1.000
_cell.angle_alpha   90.00
_cell.angle_beta   90.00
_cell.angle_gamma   90.00
#
_symmetry.space_group_name_H-M   'P 1'
#
loop_
_entity.id
_entity.type
_entity.pdbx_description
1 polymer ?
#
loop_
_entity_poly.entity_id
_entity_poly.type
_entity_poly.pdbx_seq_one_letter_code
_entity_poly.pdbx_strand_id
1 'polypeptide(L)'
;MKNWTKFFKKHHKWPSLVLSFFILLFAVSGIVMNHREAFSSVDVNRDYLGSEYQYHNWNKAAVKSALKLEGDTALIYGNIGVWKTTDNYQTFENFNQGFPEGIDNAKIEKLLRTSSGDIYAGTLKGLYKFQNDAWMKIELPVSEKRVVDLIEMKGEFYVLTRSNLLKKDSNGFEKIKLLAKSDYDGKISLFKTLWEIHSGEAFGLIGKLFVDFIGLIFILLSISGLIYFIYPKWIKRLKAKSKNVKGKAKFLKFNLKWHNRLGYWMIIFLILSALTGMFLRPPLLISIANAKVDKLPFTHLDDPNPWYDQLRRIAYDEELNRVLLATNEAIYYSDDLFETAPVLFSSQAPVSVMGVNVFEVIKPGQYLIGSFSGLFYWIPERNLNFDYFTKKPYVAVKQMGPPISAHPIAGYLRDTNGREFVFDYNLGVGNMTDDRHFVKMPQQVREAPISLWNLCLEIHTGRIYQYLFGKFYILFIPLAGLTILWILITGLVLFLKRKKKY
;
A
#
# COMPACT_ATOMS: atom_id res chain seq x y z
N MET A 1 -19.08 -40.29 -23.10
CA MET A 1 -19.70 -39.11 -22.45
C MET A 1 -19.80 -39.15 -20.90
N LYS A 2 -20.10 -40.28 -20.24
CA LYS A 2 -20.28 -40.35 -18.75
C LYS A 2 -19.04 -39.89 -17.92
N ASN A 3 -17.83 -40.09 -18.44
CA ASN A 3 -16.59 -39.76 -17.72
C ASN A 3 -16.37 -38.26 -17.49
N TRP A 4 -16.76 -37.42 -18.46
CA TRP A 4 -16.55 -35.97 -18.39
C TRP A 4 -17.38 -35.29 -17.29
N THR A 5 -18.63 -35.69 -17.06
CA THR A 5 -19.45 -35.08 -15.99
C THR A 5 -18.93 -35.44 -14.61
N LYS A 6 -18.41 -36.67 -14.42
CA LYS A 6 -17.77 -37.08 -13.17
C LYS A 6 -16.48 -36.31 -12.92
N PHE A 7 -15.68 -36.10 -13.98
CA PHE A 7 -14.48 -35.27 -13.96
C PHE A 7 -14.80 -33.83 -13.50
N PHE A 8 -15.67 -33.11 -14.20
CA PHE A 8 -16.00 -31.72 -13.85
C PHE A 8 -16.58 -31.57 -12.43
N LYS A 9 -17.41 -32.52 -11.97
CA LYS A 9 -17.90 -32.51 -10.58
C LYS A 9 -16.78 -32.65 -9.56
N LYS A 10 -15.79 -33.52 -9.82
CA LYS A 10 -14.63 -33.72 -8.93
C LYS A 10 -13.75 -32.46 -8.90
N HIS A 11 -13.47 -31.91 -10.07
CA HIS A 11 -12.60 -30.73 -10.28
C HIS A 11 -13.24 -29.41 -9.86
N HIS A 12 -14.57 -29.32 -9.81
CA HIS A 12 -15.25 -28.20 -9.17
C HIS A 12 -15.25 -28.37 -7.65
N LYS A 13 -15.65 -29.54 -7.15
CA LYS A 13 -15.82 -29.80 -5.72
C LYS A 13 -14.53 -29.65 -4.91
N TRP A 14 -13.48 -30.40 -5.21
CA TRP A 14 -12.33 -30.51 -4.31
C TRP A 14 -11.51 -29.22 -4.23
N PRO A 15 -11.15 -28.58 -5.36
CA PRO A 15 -10.52 -27.27 -5.31
C PRO A 15 -11.37 -26.23 -4.59
N SER A 16 -12.70 -26.22 -4.80
CA SER A 16 -13.58 -25.28 -4.09
C SER A 16 -13.58 -25.47 -2.58
N LEU A 17 -13.50 -26.71 -2.09
CA LEU A 17 -13.46 -26.96 -0.64
C LEU A 17 -12.16 -26.47 0.00
N VAL A 18 -11.04 -26.63 -0.70
CA VAL A 18 -9.74 -26.15 -0.21
C VAL A 18 -9.71 -24.62 -0.24
N LEU A 19 -10.13 -24.02 -1.36
CA LEU A 19 -10.05 -22.57 -1.54
C LEU A 19 -11.16 -21.78 -0.86
N SER A 20 -12.29 -22.38 -0.48
CA SER A 20 -13.39 -21.62 0.12
C SER A 20 -12.96 -20.84 1.35
N PHE A 21 -12.04 -21.38 2.16
CA PHE A 21 -11.50 -20.66 3.31
C PHE A 21 -10.76 -19.39 2.88
N PHE A 22 -9.85 -19.50 1.90
CA PHE A 22 -9.07 -18.37 1.39
C PHE A 22 -9.93 -17.37 0.62
N ILE A 23 -10.91 -17.81 -0.17
CA ILE A 23 -11.84 -16.93 -0.88
C ILE A 23 -12.64 -16.09 0.11
N LEU A 24 -13.10 -16.69 1.22
CA LEU A 24 -13.78 -15.95 2.28
C LEU A 24 -12.85 -14.88 2.88
N LEU A 25 -11.61 -15.24 3.19
CA LEU A 25 -10.63 -14.28 3.71
C LEU A 25 -10.36 -13.15 2.72
N PHE A 26 -10.11 -13.45 1.44
CA PHE A 26 -9.88 -12.45 0.40
C PHE A 26 -11.06 -11.51 0.21
N ALA A 27 -12.28 -12.03 0.20
CA ALA A 27 -13.48 -11.22 0.02
C ALA A 27 -13.71 -10.28 1.22
N VAL A 28 -13.61 -10.81 2.45
CA VAL A 28 -13.77 -9.98 3.66
C VAL A 28 -12.67 -8.95 3.76
N SER A 29 -11.41 -9.34 3.54
CA SER A 29 -10.27 -8.44 3.61
C SER A 29 -10.33 -7.36 2.51
N GLY A 30 -10.80 -7.70 1.31
CA GLY A 30 -10.98 -6.75 0.21
C GLY A 30 -12.03 -5.69 0.54
N ILE A 31 -13.17 -6.08 1.12
CA ILE A 31 -14.21 -5.14 1.56
C ILE A 31 -13.66 -4.19 2.63
N VAL A 32 -12.97 -4.71 3.65
CA VAL A 32 -12.34 -3.86 4.68
C VAL A 32 -11.33 -2.90 4.06
N MET A 33 -10.55 -3.35 3.08
CA MET A 33 -9.57 -2.51 2.40
C MET A 33 -10.21 -1.36 1.60
N ASN A 34 -11.36 -1.59 0.97
CA ASN A 34 -12.09 -0.55 0.22
C ASN A 34 -12.63 0.57 1.12
N HIS A 35 -12.90 0.26 2.40
CA HIS A 35 -13.50 1.15 3.40
C HIS A 35 -12.52 1.57 4.50
N ARG A 36 -11.28 1.90 4.12
CA ARG A 36 -10.20 2.26 5.06
C ARG A 36 -10.57 3.31 6.11
N GLU A 37 -11.35 4.33 5.75
CA GLU A 37 -11.78 5.37 6.70
C GLU A 37 -12.66 4.80 7.80
N ALA A 38 -13.63 3.93 7.45
CA ALA A 38 -14.58 3.34 8.40
C ALA A 38 -13.90 2.40 9.42
N PHE A 39 -12.75 1.84 9.06
CA PHE A 39 -11.98 0.92 9.91
C PHE A 39 -10.67 1.54 10.43
N SER A 40 -10.50 2.86 10.29
CA SER A 40 -9.24 3.53 10.63
C SER A 40 -8.91 3.52 12.12
N SER A 41 -9.94 3.43 12.97
CA SER A 41 -9.83 3.30 14.43
C SER A 41 -9.62 1.87 14.93
N VAL A 42 -9.72 0.87 14.06
CA VAL A 42 -9.64 -0.54 14.47
C VAL A 42 -8.22 -1.05 14.32
N ASP A 43 -7.67 -1.47 15.45
CA ASP A 43 -6.33 -2.02 15.56
C ASP A 43 -6.36 -3.50 15.97
N VAL A 44 -5.29 -4.21 15.61
CA VAL A 44 -5.09 -5.61 15.97
C VAL A 44 -3.77 -5.73 16.72
N ASN A 45 -3.81 -6.38 17.89
CA ASN A 45 -2.60 -6.68 18.64
C ASN A 45 -1.70 -7.62 17.81
N ARG A 46 -0.43 -7.23 17.68
CA ARG A 46 0.59 -8.02 16.98
C ARG A 46 0.85 -9.36 17.65
N ASP A 47 0.58 -9.54 18.94
CA ASP A 47 0.74 -10.81 19.67
C ASP A 47 -0.05 -11.98 19.03
N TYR A 48 -1.15 -11.68 18.33
CA TYR A 48 -1.93 -12.68 17.60
C TYR A 48 -1.32 -13.05 16.23
N LEU A 49 -0.20 -12.43 15.85
CA LEU A 49 0.45 -12.57 14.55
C LEU A 49 1.84 -13.22 14.70
N GLY A 50 2.36 -13.77 13.60
CA GLY A 50 3.69 -14.40 13.59
C GLY A 50 4.84 -13.42 13.90
N SER A 51 6.02 -13.96 14.19
CA SER A 51 7.25 -13.19 14.51
C SER A 51 7.59 -12.13 13.44
N GLU A 52 7.32 -12.45 12.17
CA GLU A 52 7.47 -11.55 11.02
C GLU A 52 6.63 -10.29 11.12
N TYR A 53 5.62 -10.25 11.98
CA TYR A 53 4.78 -9.08 12.24
C TYR A 53 5.17 -8.30 13.50
N GLN A 54 6.09 -8.80 14.33
CA GLN A 54 6.58 -8.06 15.51
C GLN A 54 7.58 -6.96 15.16
N TYR A 55 7.58 -5.87 15.93
CA TYR A 55 8.59 -4.83 15.79
C TYR A 55 9.92 -5.28 16.41
N HIS A 56 10.99 -5.15 15.64
CA HIS A 56 12.35 -5.40 16.08
C HIS A 56 13.26 -4.30 15.51
N ASN A 57 14.15 -3.75 16.32
CA ASN A 57 15.14 -2.75 15.89
C ASN A 57 14.58 -1.57 15.06
N TRP A 58 13.36 -1.12 15.34
CA TRP A 58 12.68 -0.01 14.65
C TRP A 58 12.30 -0.30 13.19
N ASN A 59 12.16 -1.58 12.83
CA ASN A 59 11.73 -2.03 11.51
C ASN A 59 10.27 -1.67 11.16
N LYS A 60 9.86 -2.02 9.94
CA LYS A 60 8.54 -1.78 9.33
C LYS A 60 8.14 -0.31 9.30
N ALA A 61 9.15 0.54 9.11
CA ALA A 61 9.01 1.99 9.18
C ALA A 61 8.37 2.44 10.50
N ALA A 62 8.64 1.73 11.62
CA ALA A 62 8.25 2.20 12.94
C ALA A 62 8.75 3.64 13.12
N VAL A 63 10.03 3.86 12.80
CA VAL A 63 10.61 5.18 12.63
C VAL A 63 11.06 5.36 11.19
N LYS A 64 10.80 6.54 10.65
CA LYS A 64 11.27 7.01 9.34
C LYS A 64 12.34 8.08 9.47
N SER A 65 12.19 8.98 10.44
CA SER A 65 13.17 10.03 10.73
C SER A 65 12.88 10.67 12.09
N ALA A 66 13.59 11.77 12.40
CA ALA A 66 13.38 12.58 13.58
C ALA A 66 13.41 14.08 13.24
N LEU A 67 12.64 14.87 13.99
CA LEU A 67 12.67 16.32 13.99
C LEU A 67 13.36 16.80 15.26
N LYS A 68 14.50 17.49 15.11
CA LYS A 68 15.19 18.11 16.25
C LYS A 68 14.43 19.37 16.67
N LEU A 69 14.20 19.53 17.97
CA LEU A 69 13.57 20.74 18.52
C LEU A 69 14.64 21.66 19.10
N GLU A 70 15.06 21.44 20.35
CA GLU A 70 16.04 22.26 21.07
C GLU A 70 16.86 21.38 22.02
N GLY A 71 18.14 21.71 22.21
CA GLY A 71 19.05 20.96 23.09
C GLY A 71 19.08 19.47 22.73
N ASP A 72 18.72 18.60 23.67
CA ASP A 72 18.61 17.15 23.47
C ASP A 72 17.21 16.68 23.06
N THR A 73 16.26 17.60 22.90
CA THR A 73 14.87 17.29 22.57
C THR A 73 14.68 17.03 21.08
N ALA A 74 14.06 15.89 20.75
CA ALA A 74 13.67 15.53 19.40
C ALA A 74 12.34 14.78 19.38
N LEU A 75 11.68 14.80 18.22
CA LEU A 75 10.50 14.00 17.93
C LEU A 75 10.87 12.94 16.89
N ILE A 76 10.83 11.66 17.25
CA ILE A 76 10.90 10.59 16.25
C ILE A 76 9.50 10.31 15.71
N TYR A 77 9.42 9.92 14.44
CA TYR A 77 8.14 9.67 13.80
C TYR A 77 8.18 8.58 12.73
N GLY A 78 7.03 7.96 12.50
CA GLY A 78 6.84 6.96 11.46
C GLY A 78 5.47 6.29 11.56
N ASN A 79 5.42 4.97 11.38
CA ASN A 79 4.18 4.21 11.45
C ASN A 79 3.64 4.02 12.89
N ILE A 80 4.43 4.37 13.91
CA ILE A 80 4.04 4.26 15.33
C ILE A 80 3.53 5.59 15.91
N GLY A 81 3.27 6.59 15.08
CA GLY A 81 2.98 7.94 15.55
C GLY A 81 4.23 8.79 15.77
N VAL A 82 4.09 9.75 16.67
CA VAL A 82 5.15 10.64 17.13
C VAL A 82 5.53 10.28 18.56
N TRP A 83 6.84 10.22 18.82
CA TRP A 83 7.38 10.01 20.15
C TRP A 83 8.44 11.06 20.46
N LYS A 84 8.39 11.63 21.65
CA LYS A 84 9.30 12.66 22.11
C LYS A 84 10.43 12.05 22.92
N THR A 85 11.65 12.51 22.71
CA THR A 85 12.83 12.22 23.53
C THR A 85 13.44 13.54 23.98
N THR A 86 14.02 13.58 25.18
CA THR A 86 14.66 14.75 25.79
C THR A 86 16.11 14.50 26.20
N ASP A 87 16.64 13.32 25.94
CA ASP A 87 17.89 12.79 26.50
C ASP A 87 18.75 12.09 25.44
N ASN A 88 18.78 12.65 24.22
CA ASN A 88 19.51 12.09 23.09
C ASN A 88 19.07 10.67 22.71
N TYR A 89 17.75 10.49 22.55
CA TYR A 89 17.10 9.26 22.11
C TYR A 89 17.14 8.12 23.13
N GLN A 90 17.50 8.36 24.40
CA GLN A 90 17.59 7.31 25.41
C GLN A 90 16.21 6.88 25.94
N THR A 91 15.32 7.83 26.15
CA THR A 91 13.94 7.60 26.57
C THR A 91 12.93 8.21 25.59
N PHE A 92 11.72 7.66 25.59
CA PHE A 92 10.65 8.04 24.68
C PHE A 92 9.32 8.17 25.41
N GLU A 93 8.65 9.29 25.17
CA GLU A 93 7.30 9.61 25.63
C GLU A 93 6.34 9.63 24.44
N ASN A 94 5.11 9.16 24.64
CA ASN A 94 4.08 9.20 23.61
C ASN A 94 3.70 10.66 23.31
N PHE A 95 3.71 11.04 22.03
CA PHE A 95 3.40 12.41 21.59
C PHE A 95 2.28 12.44 20.54
N ASN A 96 1.29 11.56 20.68
CA ASN A 96 0.20 11.37 19.71
C ASN A 96 -1.12 12.08 20.08
N GLN A 97 -1.15 12.83 21.18
CA GLN A 97 -2.34 13.51 21.65
C GLN A 97 -2.93 14.41 20.54
N GLY A 98 -4.23 14.25 20.24
CA GLY A 98 -4.93 15.00 19.18
C GLY A 98 -5.11 14.25 17.85
N PHE A 99 -4.34 13.19 17.59
CA PHE A 99 -4.68 12.28 16.49
C PHE A 99 -5.94 11.46 16.81
N PRO A 100 -6.80 11.17 15.82
CA PRO A 100 -7.90 10.23 16.01
C PRO A 100 -7.40 8.85 16.45
N GLU A 101 -8.27 8.10 17.13
CA GLU A 101 -7.95 6.74 17.60
C GLU A 101 -7.56 5.81 16.44
N GLY A 102 -6.69 4.84 16.72
CA GLY A 102 -6.20 3.84 15.77
C GLY A 102 -4.88 4.21 15.10
N ILE A 103 -3.97 3.24 14.98
CA ILE A 103 -2.61 3.50 14.48
C ILE A 103 -2.61 3.96 13.02
N ASP A 104 -3.66 3.66 12.24
CA ASP A 104 -3.77 4.14 10.86
C ASP A 104 -3.89 5.67 10.79
N ASN A 105 -4.50 6.30 11.79
CA ASN A 105 -4.66 7.75 11.90
C ASN A 105 -3.40 8.46 12.39
N ALA A 106 -2.48 7.74 13.03
CA ALA A 106 -1.21 8.24 13.54
C ALA A 106 -0.01 7.87 12.64
N LYS A 107 -0.20 7.44 11.39
CA LYS A 107 0.93 7.20 10.48
C LYS A 107 1.51 8.51 9.95
N ILE A 108 2.72 8.83 10.37
CA ILE A 108 3.42 10.06 10.01
C ILE A 108 4.32 9.82 8.80
N GLU A 109 4.26 10.73 7.83
CA GLU A 109 5.14 10.75 6.65
C GLU A 109 6.31 11.72 6.84
N LYS A 110 6.04 12.92 7.36
CA LYS A 110 7.04 13.97 7.61
C LYS A 110 6.62 14.84 8.80
N LEU A 111 7.58 15.20 9.65
CA LEU A 111 7.44 16.34 10.57
C LEU A 111 8.32 17.49 10.08
N LEU A 112 7.83 18.72 10.23
CA LEU A 112 8.58 19.94 9.92
C LEU A 112 8.34 20.98 11.01
N ARG A 113 9.43 21.60 11.51
CA ARG A 113 9.36 22.86 12.28
C ARG A 113 9.64 24.00 11.31
N THR A 114 8.71 24.93 11.16
CA THR A 114 8.90 26.11 10.30
C THR A 114 9.80 27.14 10.98
N SER A 115 10.28 28.12 10.22
CA SER A 115 11.05 29.28 10.71
C SER A 115 10.32 30.07 11.80
N SER A 116 8.98 30.11 11.75
CA SER A 116 8.12 30.70 12.79
C SER A 116 8.06 29.88 14.10
N GLY A 117 8.65 28.69 14.12
CA GLY A 117 8.62 27.78 15.27
C GLY A 117 7.43 26.83 15.33
N ASP A 118 6.45 26.97 14.42
CA ASP A 118 5.31 26.05 14.34
C ASP A 118 5.74 24.65 13.92
N ILE A 119 5.12 23.62 14.50
CA ILE A 119 5.39 22.22 14.15
C ILE A 119 4.20 21.64 13.40
N TYR A 120 4.47 21.07 12.23
CA TYR A 120 3.47 20.40 11.39
C TYR A 120 3.80 18.93 11.19
N ALA A 121 2.75 18.12 11.09
CA ALA A 121 2.82 16.71 10.73
C ALA A 121 2.04 16.45 9.44
N GLY A 122 2.76 15.97 8.42
CA GLY A 122 2.16 15.34 7.25
C GLY A 122 1.88 13.89 7.57
N THR A 123 0.60 13.49 7.48
CA THR A 123 0.17 12.13 7.83
C THR A 123 -0.55 11.46 6.67
N LEU A 124 -0.79 10.16 6.83
CA LEU A 124 -1.64 9.40 5.93
C LEU A 124 -3.04 10.04 5.75
N LYS A 125 -3.55 10.76 6.76
CA LYS A 125 -4.94 11.21 6.87
C LYS A 125 -5.12 12.73 6.83
N GLY A 126 -4.05 13.49 6.63
CA GLY A 126 -4.14 14.95 6.60
C GLY A 126 -2.86 15.66 6.99
N LEU A 127 -2.98 16.99 7.03
CA LEU A 127 -2.03 17.88 7.69
C LEU A 127 -2.51 18.13 9.12
N TYR A 128 -1.58 18.12 10.07
CA TYR A 128 -1.83 18.50 11.45
C TYR A 128 -0.80 19.54 11.90
N LYS A 129 -1.21 20.45 12.78
CA LYS A 129 -0.32 21.39 13.47
C LYS A 129 -0.38 21.14 14.97
N PHE A 130 0.78 21.11 15.62
CA PHE A 130 0.84 20.96 17.07
C PHE A 130 0.55 22.30 17.76
N GLN A 131 -0.49 22.37 18.57
CA GLN A 131 -0.92 23.55 19.33
C GLN A 131 -1.59 23.11 20.64
N ASN A 132 -1.37 23.85 21.72
CA ASN A 132 -1.99 23.58 23.03
C ASN A 132 -1.83 22.12 23.48
N ASP A 133 -0.60 21.60 23.36
CA ASP A 133 -0.23 20.21 23.69
C ASP A 133 -1.01 19.11 22.93
N ALA A 134 -1.59 19.44 21.76
CA ALA A 134 -2.29 18.48 20.91
C ALA A 134 -2.09 18.75 19.41
N TRP A 135 -2.18 17.68 18.61
CA TRP A 135 -2.21 17.75 17.15
C TRP A 135 -3.60 18.16 16.66
N MET A 136 -3.69 19.33 16.04
CA MET A 136 -4.92 19.87 15.47
C MET A 136 -4.93 19.68 13.96
N LYS A 137 -5.97 19.02 13.44
CA LYS A 137 -6.12 18.78 11.99
C LYS A 137 -6.36 20.10 11.26
N ILE A 138 -5.68 20.28 10.12
CA ILE A 138 -5.90 21.38 9.19
C ILE A 138 -6.60 20.83 7.96
N GLU A 139 -7.71 21.45 7.56
CA GLU A 139 -8.37 21.13 6.30
C GLU A 139 -7.61 21.76 5.13
N LEU A 140 -7.37 20.94 4.10
CA LEU A 140 -6.71 21.33 2.87
C LEU A 140 -7.74 21.43 1.74
N PRO A 141 -7.57 22.33 0.75
CA PRO A 141 -8.51 22.53 -0.37
C PRO A 141 -8.36 21.44 -1.45
N VAL A 142 -8.31 20.17 -1.04
CA VAL A 142 -8.10 18.99 -1.89
C VAL A 142 -8.97 17.83 -1.42
N SER A 143 -9.41 16.98 -2.36
CA SER A 143 -10.15 15.76 -2.05
C SER A 143 -9.24 14.67 -1.45
N GLU A 144 -8.02 14.55 -1.98
CA GLU A 144 -6.98 13.63 -1.52
C GLU A 144 -6.24 14.24 -0.33
N LYS A 145 -6.42 13.67 0.87
CA LYS A 145 -5.95 14.26 2.13
C LYS A 145 -4.56 13.78 2.56
N ARG A 146 -3.98 12.75 1.95
CA ARG A 146 -2.68 12.22 2.36
C ARG A 146 -1.60 13.25 2.06
N VAL A 147 -0.90 13.66 3.11
CA VAL A 147 0.30 14.50 2.98
C VAL A 147 1.50 13.57 2.96
N VAL A 148 2.27 13.63 1.88
CA VAL A 148 3.47 12.79 1.71
C VAL A 148 4.74 13.50 2.12
N ASP A 149 4.78 14.83 2.05
CA ASP A 149 5.97 15.60 2.41
C ASP A 149 5.65 17.05 2.76
N LEU A 150 6.57 17.71 3.46
CA LEU A 150 6.48 19.08 3.94
C LEU A 150 7.83 19.77 3.74
N ILE A 151 7.82 21.01 3.23
CA ILE A 151 9.05 21.79 3.03
C ILE A 151 8.80 23.27 3.25
N GLU A 152 9.79 23.97 3.77
CA GLU A 152 9.88 25.42 3.73
C GLU A 152 10.98 25.80 2.75
N MET A 153 10.68 26.67 1.79
CA MET A 153 11.65 27.16 0.81
C MET A 153 11.39 28.64 0.55
N LYS A 154 12.47 29.44 0.53
CA LYS A 154 12.39 30.91 0.38
C LYS A 154 11.44 31.61 1.37
N GLY A 155 11.38 31.11 2.62
CA GLY A 155 10.51 31.65 3.68
C GLY A 155 9.02 31.32 3.52
N GLU A 156 8.67 30.43 2.59
CA GLU A 156 7.30 30.04 2.29
C GLU A 156 7.10 28.55 2.62
N PHE A 157 5.94 28.22 3.21
CA PHE A 157 5.64 26.85 3.63
C PHE A 157 4.80 26.11 2.59
N TYR A 158 5.24 24.90 2.24
CA TYR A 158 4.61 24.07 1.23
C TYR A 158 4.23 22.68 1.76
N VAL A 159 3.10 22.18 1.27
CA VAL A 159 2.54 20.88 1.62
C VAL A 159 2.38 20.06 0.34
N LEU A 160 3.03 18.90 0.29
CA LEU A 160 2.94 17.98 -0.83
C LEU A 160 1.94 16.86 -0.51
N THR A 161 0.88 16.72 -1.31
CA THR A 161 0.00 15.55 -1.32
C THR A 161 0.40 14.58 -2.43
N ARG A 162 -0.32 13.47 -2.63
CA ARG A 162 0.04 12.54 -3.73
C ARG A 162 -0.19 13.14 -5.12
N SER A 163 -0.96 14.22 -5.21
CA SER A 163 -1.37 14.81 -6.49
C SER A 163 -1.14 16.32 -6.59
N ASN A 164 -1.00 17.04 -5.48
CA ASN A 164 -0.95 18.49 -5.47
C ASN A 164 0.21 19.01 -4.61
N LEU A 165 0.76 20.15 -5.02
CA LEU A 165 1.60 20.99 -4.17
C LEU A 165 0.77 22.18 -3.71
N LEU A 166 0.76 22.42 -2.41
CA LEU A 166 0.02 23.52 -1.79
C LEU A 166 0.99 24.51 -1.18
N LYS A 167 0.71 25.80 -1.31
CA LYS A 167 1.43 26.88 -0.63
C LYS A 167 0.57 27.38 0.53
N LYS A 168 1.17 27.66 1.68
CA LYS A 168 0.49 28.38 2.77
C LYS A 168 0.42 29.86 2.44
N ASP A 169 -0.75 30.44 2.61
CA ASP A 169 -1.02 31.88 2.51
C ASP A 169 -1.67 32.38 3.81
N SER A 170 -1.84 33.69 3.94
CA SER A 170 -2.56 34.40 5.00
C SER A 170 -3.94 33.78 5.33
N ASN A 171 -4.66 33.28 4.32
CA ASN A 171 -6.01 32.73 4.47
C ASN A 171 -6.07 31.20 4.58
N GLY A 172 -4.94 30.48 4.55
CA GLY A 172 -4.91 29.02 4.62
C GLY A 172 -3.93 28.41 3.63
N PHE A 173 -4.40 27.48 2.79
CA PHE A 173 -3.58 26.83 1.76
C PHE A 173 -4.19 27.05 0.39
N GLU A 174 -3.34 27.30 -0.61
CA GLU A 174 -3.72 27.41 -2.01
C GLU A 174 -2.99 26.37 -2.86
N LYS A 175 -3.63 25.92 -3.94
CA LYS A 175 -3.02 24.98 -4.88
C LYS A 175 -2.08 25.71 -5.83
N ILE A 176 -0.85 25.23 -5.92
CA ILE A 176 0.07 25.68 -6.95
C ILE A 176 -0.28 24.97 -8.25
N LYS A 177 -0.31 25.73 -9.34
CA LYS A 177 -0.46 25.17 -10.67
C LYS A 177 0.84 24.48 -11.08
N LEU A 178 0.93 23.18 -10.82
CA LEU A 178 2.01 22.35 -11.36
C LEU A 178 1.75 22.07 -12.84
N LEU A 179 2.59 22.62 -13.72
CA LEU A 179 2.56 22.28 -15.14
C LEU A 179 2.87 20.80 -15.36
N ALA A 180 2.41 20.26 -16.48
CA ALA A 180 2.77 18.89 -16.87
C ALA A 180 4.29 18.77 -17.01
N LYS A 181 4.83 17.64 -16.57
CA LYS A 181 6.23 17.29 -16.80
C LYS A 181 6.58 17.29 -18.28
N SER A 182 7.81 17.65 -18.58
CA SER A 182 8.36 17.76 -19.94
C SER A 182 8.20 16.48 -20.80
N ASP A 183 8.16 15.30 -20.20
CA ASP A 183 7.99 13.99 -20.84
C ASP A 183 6.57 13.41 -20.72
N TYR A 184 5.58 14.23 -20.38
CA TYR A 184 4.21 13.78 -20.18
C TYR A 184 3.56 13.29 -21.49
N ASP A 185 3.27 12.00 -21.56
CA ASP A 185 2.68 11.32 -22.73
C ASP A 185 1.16 11.11 -22.60
N GLY A 186 0.53 11.63 -21.55
CA GLY A 186 -0.90 11.46 -21.28
C GLY A 186 -1.29 10.07 -20.78
N LYS A 187 -0.34 9.15 -20.58
CA LYS A 187 -0.60 7.76 -20.22
C LYS A 187 -0.43 7.50 -18.73
N ILE A 188 -0.96 6.36 -18.29
CA ILE A 188 -0.85 5.87 -16.92
C ILE A 188 -0.32 4.44 -16.90
N SER A 189 0.29 4.04 -15.78
CA SER A 189 0.74 2.66 -15.60
C SER A 189 -0.43 1.67 -15.67
N LEU A 190 -0.27 0.60 -16.43
CA LEU A 190 -1.24 -0.51 -16.51
C LEU A 190 -1.47 -1.15 -15.13
N PHE A 191 -0.45 -1.18 -14.28
CA PHE A 191 -0.60 -1.63 -12.89
C PHE A 191 -1.61 -0.77 -12.12
N LYS A 192 -1.52 0.57 -12.24
CA LYS A 192 -2.46 1.49 -11.60
C LYS A 192 -3.87 1.29 -12.15
N THR A 193 -4.03 1.17 -13.47
CA THR A 193 -5.33 0.91 -14.11
C THR A 193 -5.97 -0.37 -13.58
N LEU A 194 -5.23 -1.48 -13.53
CA LEU A 194 -5.75 -2.75 -13.02
C LEU A 194 -6.03 -2.69 -11.52
N TRP A 195 -5.24 -1.94 -10.75
CA TRP A 195 -5.44 -1.75 -9.31
C TRP A 195 -6.74 -1.00 -9.03
N GLU A 196 -6.98 0.13 -9.71
CA GLU A 196 -8.21 0.92 -9.54
C GLU A 196 -9.46 0.19 -10.07
N ILE A 197 -9.33 -0.63 -11.12
CA ILE A 197 -10.43 -1.49 -11.58
C ILE A 197 -10.70 -2.61 -10.56
N HIS A 198 -9.66 -3.21 -9.98
CA HIS A 198 -9.80 -4.30 -9.02
C HIS A 198 -10.41 -3.83 -7.70
N SER A 199 -10.03 -2.66 -7.20
CA SER A 199 -10.62 -2.05 -5.99
C SER A 199 -11.99 -1.40 -6.27
N GLY A 200 -12.26 -1.04 -7.53
CA GLY A 200 -13.42 -0.26 -7.93
C GLY A 200 -13.22 1.25 -7.81
N GLU A 201 -12.04 1.70 -7.40
CA GLU A 201 -11.69 3.12 -7.29
C GLU A 201 -11.79 3.89 -8.60
N ALA A 202 -11.63 3.21 -9.73
CA ALA A 202 -11.77 3.83 -11.05
C ALA A 202 -13.14 4.52 -11.20
N PHE A 203 -14.21 4.01 -10.56
CA PHE A 203 -15.56 4.59 -10.60
C PHE A 203 -15.98 5.19 -9.26
N GLY A 204 -15.01 5.60 -8.43
CA GLY A 204 -15.26 6.20 -7.12
C GLY A 204 -16.05 5.29 -6.18
N LEU A 205 -16.99 5.87 -5.42
CA LEU A 205 -17.76 5.13 -4.42
C LEU A 205 -18.66 4.05 -5.05
N ILE A 206 -19.29 4.33 -6.20
CA ILE A 206 -20.17 3.36 -6.86
C ILE A 206 -19.36 2.13 -7.30
N GLY A 207 -18.17 2.34 -7.86
CA GLY A 207 -17.28 1.25 -8.24
C GLY A 207 -16.82 0.41 -7.06
N LYS A 208 -16.41 1.06 -5.94
CA LYS A 208 -16.06 0.36 -4.69
C LYS A 208 -17.20 -0.54 -4.21
N LEU A 209 -18.41 0.01 -4.11
CA LEU A 209 -19.60 -0.73 -3.67
C LEU A 209 -19.93 -1.89 -4.61
N PHE A 210 -19.71 -1.73 -5.92
CA PHE A 210 -19.89 -2.82 -6.88
C PHE A 210 -18.86 -3.94 -6.70
N VAL A 211 -17.58 -3.61 -6.47
CA VAL A 211 -16.54 -4.60 -6.15
C VAL A 211 -16.83 -5.30 -4.82
N ASP A 212 -17.30 -4.58 -3.81
CA ASP A 212 -17.73 -5.17 -2.53
C ASP A 212 -18.88 -6.14 -2.74
N PHE A 213 -19.85 -5.78 -3.59
CA PHE A 213 -20.93 -6.68 -3.99
C PHE A 213 -20.39 -7.96 -4.67
N ILE A 214 -19.38 -7.87 -5.54
CA ILE A 214 -18.71 -9.05 -6.09
C ILE A 214 -18.06 -9.89 -4.97
N GLY A 215 -17.41 -9.24 -4.00
CA GLY A 215 -16.87 -9.89 -2.79
C GLY A 215 -17.96 -10.65 -2.01
N LEU A 216 -19.12 -10.03 -1.79
CA LEU A 216 -20.29 -10.68 -1.16
C LEU A 216 -20.77 -11.88 -1.98
N ILE A 217 -20.76 -11.80 -3.32
CA ILE A 217 -21.08 -12.95 -4.18
C ILE A 217 -20.07 -14.08 -3.99
N PHE A 218 -18.76 -13.81 -3.91
CA PHE A 218 -17.76 -14.83 -3.60
C PHE A 218 -18.00 -15.49 -2.24
N ILE A 219 -18.38 -14.72 -1.22
CA ILE A 219 -18.76 -15.23 0.11
C ILE A 219 -19.97 -16.15 0.00
N LEU A 220 -21.04 -15.69 -0.64
CA LEU A 220 -22.28 -16.45 -0.81
C LEU A 220 -22.04 -17.74 -1.60
N LEU A 221 -21.24 -17.71 -2.66
CA LEU A 221 -20.88 -18.89 -3.46
C LEU A 221 -20.05 -19.89 -2.66
N SER A 222 -19.10 -19.41 -1.84
CA SER A 222 -18.27 -20.24 -0.98
C SER A 222 -19.10 -20.93 0.11
N ILE A 223 -19.93 -20.18 0.83
CA ILE A 223 -20.81 -20.72 1.88
C ILE A 223 -21.83 -21.69 1.28
N SER A 224 -22.48 -21.32 0.19
CA SER A 224 -23.46 -22.20 -0.47
C SER A 224 -22.83 -23.48 -1.03
N GLY A 225 -21.58 -23.42 -1.50
CA GLY A 225 -20.79 -24.58 -1.89
C GLY A 225 -20.49 -25.52 -0.71
N LEU A 226 -20.05 -24.97 0.43
CA LEU A 226 -19.82 -25.73 1.67
C LEU A 226 -21.10 -26.39 2.20
N ILE A 227 -22.22 -25.67 2.19
CA ILE A 227 -23.55 -26.21 2.52
C ILE A 227 -23.87 -27.41 1.63
N TYR A 228 -23.67 -27.29 0.32
CA TYR A 228 -23.93 -28.40 -0.62
C TYR A 228 -23.05 -29.62 -0.34
N PHE A 229 -21.84 -29.43 0.16
CA PHE A 229 -20.94 -30.53 0.52
C PHE A 229 -21.34 -31.24 1.82
N ILE A 230 -21.69 -30.48 2.87
CA ILE A 230 -21.94 -31.02 4.22
C ILE A 230 -23.37 -31.59 4.34
N TYR A 231 -24.37 -30.88 3.84
CA TYR A 231 -25.79 -31.19 4.07
C TYR A 231 -26.22 -32.58 3.60
N PRO A 232 -25.79 -33.13 2.43
CA PRO A 232 -26.19 -34.46 2.00
C PRO A 232 -25.82 -35.57 3.00
N LYS A 233 -24.62 -35.51 3.58
CA LYS A 233 -24.18 -36.48 4.59
C LYS A 233 -24.97 -36.31 5.89
N TRP A 234 -25.23 -35.07 6.29
CA TRP A 234 -26.01 -34.77 7.49
C TRP A 234 -27.47 -35.23 7.37
N ILE A 235 -28.11 -34.99 6.22
CA ILE A 235 -29.48 -35.45 5.92
C ILE A 235 -29.53 -36.99 5.96
N LYS A 236 -28.54 -37.70 5.40
CA LYS A 236 -28.48 -39.17 5.48
C LYS A 236 -28.42 -39.65 6.94
N ARG A 237 -27.58 -39.03 7.78
CA ARG A 237 -27.49 -39.35 9.22
C ARG A 237 -28.79 -39.07 9.97
N LEU A 238 -29.48 -37.98 9.65
CA LEU A 238 -30.77 -37.64 10.27
C LEU A 238 -31.89 -38.60 9.85
N LYS A 239 -31.92 -39.02 8.58
CA LYS A 239 -32.84 -40.07 8.10
C LYS A 239 -32.60 -41.39 8.81
N ALA A 240 -31.34 -41.78 9.04
CA ALA A 240 -31.00 -43.00 9.78
C ALA A 240 -31.47 -42.96 11.25
N LYS A 241 -31.69 -41.77 11.81
CA LYS A 241 -32.28 -41.56 13.14
C LYS A 241 -33.79 -41.28 13.09
N SER A 242 -34.46 -41.63 11.99
CA SER A 242 -35.90 -41.41 11.75
C SER A 242 -36.40 -39.96 11.96
N LYS A 243 -35.52 -38.96 11.84
CA LYS A 243 -35.88 -37.54 11.99
C LYS A 243 -36.44 -36.98 10.68
N ASN A 244 -37.37 -36.02 10.76
CA ASN A 244 -37.91 -35.32 9.58
C ASN A 244 -36.82 -34.49 8.89
N VAL A 245 -36.64 -34.71 7.57
CA VAL A 245 -35.64 -34.02 6.75
C VAL A 245 -36.23 -33.22 5.58
N LYS A 246 -37.56 -33.15 5.43
CA LYS A 246 -38.22 -32.50 4.28
C LYS A 246 -37.77 -31.04 4.12
N GLY A 247 -37.76 -30.28 5.22
CA GLY A 247 -37.30 -28.87 5.24
C GLY A 247 -35.84 -28.71 4.81
N LYS A 248 -34.94 -29.54 5.35
CA LYS A 248 -33.50 -29.51 5.01
C LYS A 248 -33.24 -29.88 3.53
N ALA A 249 -34.01 -30.83 2.99
CA ALA A 249 -33.92 -31.19 1.58
C ALA A 249 -34.45 -30.07 0.66
N LYS A 250 -35.53 -29.38 1.04
CA LYS A 250 -36.04 -28.19 0.33
C LYS A 250 -35.00 -27.07 0.32
N PHE A 251 -34.41 -26.77 1.48
CA PHE A 251 -33.33 -25.78 1.59
C PHE A 251 -32.11 -26.14 0.73
N LEU A 252 -31.65 -27.39 0.74
CA LEU A 252 -30.53 -27.82 -0.11
C LEU A 252 -30.80 -27.61 -1.60
N LYS A 253 -32.02 -27.89 -2.07
CA LYS A 253 -32.43 -27.62 -3.45
C LYS A 253 -32.44 -26.12 -3.75
N PHE A 254 -32.96 -25.30 -2.83
CA PHE A 254 -32.96 -23.84 -2.95
C PHE A 254 -31.54 -23.27 -3.01
N ASN A 255 -30.67 -23.66 -2.07
CA ASN A 255 -29.27 -23.28 -2.02
C ASN A 255 -28.54 -23.63 -3.32
N LEU A 256 -28.71 -24.86 -3.82
CA LEU A 256 -28.09 -25.28 -5.08
C LEU A 256 -28.65 -24.51 -6.29
N LYS A 257 -29.94 -24.17 -6.30
CA LYS A 257 -30.55 -23.36 -7.36
C LYS A 257 -29.91 -21.97 -7.41
N TRP A 258 -29.76 -21.31 -6.27
CA TRP A 258 -29.19 -19.97 -6.20
C TRP A 258 -27.67 -19.94 -6.39
N HIS A 259 -26.92 -20.91 -5.84
CA HIS A 259 -25.49 -21.06 -6.11
C HIS A 259 -25.21 -21.09 -7.63
N ASN A 260 -25.97 -21.91 -8.36
CA ASN A 260 -25.83 -22.01 -9.81
C ASN A 260 -26.27 -20.74 -10.56
N ARG A 261 -27.37 -20.09 -10.14
CA ARG A 261 -27.86 -18.87 -10.78
C ARG A 261 -26.91 -17.70 -10.59
N LEU A 262 -26.49 -17.44 -9.35
CA LEU A 262 -25.56 -16.36 -9.02
C LEU A 262 -24.21 -16.57 -9.70
N GLY A 263 -23.66 -17.79 -9.62
CA GLY A 263 -22.40 -18.12 -10.28
C GLY A 263 -22.45 -17.93 -11.79
N TYR A 264 -23.58 -18.23 -12.43
CA TYR A 264 -23.78 -17.99 -13.86
C TYR A 264 -23.98 -16.52 -14.21
N TRP A 265 -24.87 -15.81 -13.49
CA TRP A 265 -25.16 -14.40 -13.76
C TRP A 265 -23.93 -13.50 -13.56
N MET A 266 -23.11 -13.82 -12.56
CA MET A 266 -21.93 -13.01 -12.21
C MET A 266 -20.63 -13.53 -12.83
N ILE A 267 -20.68 -14.54 -13.71
CA ILE A 267 -19.47 -15.27 -14.16
C ILE A 267 -18.39 -14.35 -14.76
N ILE A 268 -18.79 -13.36 -15.55
CA ILE A 268 -17.88 -12.42 -16.20
C ILE A 268 -17.17 -11.57 -15.12
N PHE A 269 -17.93 -11.00 -14.19
CA PHE A 269 -17.38 -10.18 -13.11
C PHE A 269 -16.48 -10.98 -12.15
N LEU A 270 -16.83 -12.23 -11.85
CA LEU A 270 -16.01 -13.11 -11.03
C LEU A 270 -14.68 -13.45 -11.71
N ILE A 271 -14.71 -13.70 -13.03
CA ILE A 271 -13.50 -13.94 -13.83
C ILE A 271 -12.63 -12.68 -13.87
N LEU A 272 -13.23 -11.52 -14.16
CA LEU A 272 -12.49 -10.25 -14.21
C LEU A 272 -11.84 -9.94 -12.85
N SER A 273 -12.57 -10.05 -11.74
CA SER A 273 -12.03 -9.84 -10.39
C SER A 273 -10.85 -10.77 -10.07
N ALA A 274 -10.95 -12.06 -10.43
CA ALA A 274 -9.86 -13.01 -10.24
C ALA A 274 -8.65 -12.70 -11.14
N LEU A 275 -8.87 -12.32 -12.40
CA LEU A 275 -7.80 -11.95 -13.34
C LEU A 275 -7.08 -10.69 -12.87
N THR A 276 -7.80 -9.60 -12.60
CA THR A 276 -7.19 -8.35 -12.17
C THR A 276 -6.39 -8.55 -10.88
N GLY A 277 -6.94 -9.27 -9.89
CA GLY A 277 -6.23 -9.58 -8.63
C GLY A 277 -4.94 -10.36 -8.83
N MET A 278 -4.90 -11.31 -9.77
CA MET A 278 -3.69 -12.08 -10.10
C MET A 278 -2.58 -11.20 -10.68
N PHE A 279 -2.92 -10.29 -11.59
CA PHE A 279 -1.94 -9.41 -12.24
C PHE A 279 -1.35 -8.35 -11.28
N LEU A 280 -2.00 -8.09 -10.15
CA LEU A 280 -1.48 -7.19 -9.10
C LEU A 280 -0.41 -7.82 -8.21
N ARG A 281 0.01 -9.07 -8.49
CA ARG A 281 1.04 -9.77 -7.72
C ARG A 281 2.07 -10.44 -8.62
N PRO A 282 3.36 -10.52 -8.21
CA PRO A 282 4.35 -11.28 -8.95
C PRO A 282 3.99 -12.78 -9.03
N PRO A 283 4.40 -13.50 -10.08
CA PRO A 283 5.23 -13.03 -11.19
C PRO A 283 4.44 -12.26 -12.26
N LEU A 284 3.10 -12.33 -12.28
CA LEU A 284 2.27 -11.71 -13.33
C LEU A 284 2.36 -10.18 -13.34
N LEU A 285 2.58 -9.56 -12.17
CA LEU A 285 2.87 -8.13 -12.08
C LEU A 285 4.08 -7.71 -12.94
N ILE A 286 5.11 -8.57 -13.05
CA ILE A 286 6.35 -8.25 -13.77
C ILE A 286 6.05 -8.01 -15.26
N SER A 287 5.10 -8.73 -15.86
CA SER A 287 4.75 -8.55 -17.27
C SER A 287 4.01 -7.24 -17.56
N ILE A 288 3.49 -6.56 -16.54
CA ILE A 288 2.73 -5.31 -16.69
C ILE A 288 3.40 -4.10 -16.02
N ALA A 289 4.45 -4.30 -15.22
CA ALA A 289 5.02 -3.28 -14.34
C ALA A 289 5.45 -2.00 -15.08
N ASN A 290 6.03 -2.16 -16.27
CA ASN A 290 6.52 -1.05 -17.09
C ASN A 290 5.57 -0.68 -18.25
N ALA A 291 4.42 -1.33 -18.36
CA ALA A 291 3.46 -1.04 -19.41
C ALA A 291 2.66 0.23 -19.06
N LYS A 292 2.54 1.14 -20.02
CA LYS A 292 1.69 2.34 -19.95
C LYS A 292 0.53 2.22 -20.94
N VAL A 293 -0.65 2.66 -20.53
CA VAL A 293 -1.89 2.66 -21.32
C VAL A 293 -2.56 4.02 -21.26
N ASP A 294 -3.42 4.30 -22.23
CA ASP A 294 -4.22 5.51 -22.22
C ASP A 294 -5.15 5.54 -21.00
N LYS A 295 -5.46 6.75 -20.52
CA LYS A 295 -6.41 6.96 -19.43
C LYS A 295 -7.78 6.42 -19.84
N LEU A 296 -8.45 5.75 -18.90
CA LEU A 296 -9.78 5.20 -19.14
C LEU A 296 -10.81 6.34 -19.06
N PRO A 297 -11.50 6.70 -20.15
CA PRO A 297 -12.41 7.85 -20.16
C PRO A 297 -13.54 7.69 -19.14
N PHE A 298 -14.04 8.81 -18.60
CA PHE A 298 -15.15 8.87 -17.64
C PHE A 298 -14.87 8.14 -16.31
N THR A 299 -13.60 7.98 -15.95
CA THR A 299 -13.19 7.36 -14.68
C THR A 299 -12.31 8.32 -13.89
N HIS A 300 -12.07 7.99 -12.62
CA HIS A 300 -11.16 8.74 -11.76
C HIS A 300 -9.71 8.76 -12.28
N LEU A 301 -9.36 7.83 -13.18
CA LEU A 301 -8.07 7.80 -13.86
C LEU A 301 -7.95 8.87 -14.96
N ASP A 302 -9.07 9.38 -15.48
CA ASP A 302 -9.14 10.46 -16.46
C ASP A 302 -9.03 11.84 -15.79
N ASP A 303 -8.09 11.96 -14.86
CA ASP A 303 -7.87 13.21 -14.11
C ASP A 303 -7.09 14.20 -14.99
N PRO A 304 -7.53 15.47 -15.10
CA PRO A 304 -6.82 16.50 -15.85
C PRO A 304 -5.45 16.86 -15.23
N ASN A 305 -5.24 16.56 -13.95
CA ASN A 305 -3.97 16.77 -13.27
C ASN A 305 -2.92 15.76 -13.75
N PRO A 306 -1.82 16.20 -14.39
CA PRO A 306 -0.78 15.31 -14.90
C PRO A 306 -0.01 14.58 -13.79
N TRP A 307 -0.09 15.06 -12.55
CA TRP A 307 0.61 14.52 -11.38
C TRP A 307 -0.28 13.62 -10.51
N TYR A 308 -1.49 13.31 -10.96
CA TYR A 308 -2.49 12.59 -10.18
C TYR A 308 -1.95 11.24 -9.62
N ASP A 309 -1.82 11.18 -8.29
CA ASP A 309 -1.26 10.09 -7.49
C ASP A 309 0.19 9.67 -7.82
N GLN A 310 1.01 10.62 -8.29
CA GLN A 310 2.41 10.35 -8.64
C GLN A 310 3.40 10.88 -7.59
N LEU A 311 3.10 11.99 -6.91
CA LEU A 311 4.05 12.72 -6.06
C LEU A 311 4.37 11.95 -4.77
N ARG A 312 5.64 12.00 -4.34
CA ARG A 312 6.14 11.25 -3.17
C ARG A 312 6.98 12.11 -2.22
N ARG A 313 7.94 12.87 -2.75
CA ARG A 313 8.83 13.74 -1.94
C ARG A 313 9.17 15.02 -2.69
N ILE A 314 9.47 16.08 -1.94
CA ILE A 314 9.95 17.37 -2.46
C ILE A 314 11.21 17.76 -1.69
N ALA A 315 12.18 18.34 -2.41
CA ALA A 315 13.38 18.89 -1.82
C ALA A 315 13.71 20.23 -2.49
N TYR A 316 14.48 21.08 -1.82
CA TYR A 316 14.94 22.36 -2.34
C TYR A 316 16.45 22.46 -2.17
N ASP A 317 17.15 22.67 -3.27
CA ASP A 317 18.59 22.92 -3.32
C ASP A 317 18.81 24.44 -3.35
N GLU A 318 19.17 25.00 -2.20
CA GLU A 318 19.22 26.46 -1.99
C GLU A 318 20.28 27.13 -2.88
N GLU A 319 21.46 26.52 -3.01
CA GLU A 319 22.57 27.11 -3.78
C GLU A 319 22.30 27.09 -5.28
N LEU A 320 21.61 26.06 -5.77
CA LEU A 320 21.18 26.00 -7.17
C LEU A 320 19.84 26.70 -7.43
N ASN A 321 19.17 27.18 -6.38
CA ASN A 321 17.81 27.74 -6.46
C ASN A 321 16.84 26.78 -7.19
N ARG A 322 16.92 25.49 -6.86
CA ARG A 322 16.25 24.40 -7.60
C ARG A 322 15.30 23.62 -6.71
N VAL A 323 14.05 23.47 -7.15
CA VAL A 323 13.08 22.56 -6.53
C VAL A 323 13.16 21.20 -7.19
N LEU A 324 13.14 20.15 -6.39
CA LEU A 324 13.20 18.77 -6.81
C LEU A 324 11.89 18.06 -6.47
N LEU A 325 11.32 17.32 -7.40
CA LEU A 325 10.10 16.54 -7.21
C LEU A 325 10.35 15.08 -7.52
N ALA A 326 10.24 14.22 -6.51
CA ALA A 326 10.30 12.78 -6.68
C ALA A 326 8.89 12.18 -6.78
N THR A 327 8.69 11.33 -7.77
CA THR A 327 7.46 10.56 -7.96
C THR A 327 7.67 9.07 -7.67
N ASN A 328 6.66 8.26 -7.97
CA ASN A 328 6.78 6.80 -8.01
C ASN A 328 7.44 6.26 -9.29
N GLU A 329 7.75 7.11 -10.27
CA GLU A 329 8.36 6.72 -11.54
C GLU A 329 9.74 7.34 -11.75
N ALA A 330 9.92 8.63 -11.43
CA ALA A 330 11.14 9.38 -11.73
C ALA A 330 11.29 10.63 -10.84
N ILE A 331 12.43 11.29 -10.97
CA ILE A 331 12.74 12.55 -10.29
C ILE A 331 12.84 13.66 -11.33
N TYR A 332 12.21 14.80 -11.02
CA TYR A 332 12.13 16.00 -11.83
C TYR A 332 12.69 17.19 -11.06
N TYR A 333 13.01 18.27 -11.77
CA TYR A 333 13.38 19.53 -11.16
C TYR A 333 12.73 20.73 -11.85
N SER A 334 12.75 21.87 -11.15
CA SER A 334 12.40 23.19 -11.67
C SER A 334 13.31 24.23 -11.02
N ASP A 335 13.85 25.13 -11.84
CA ASP A 335 14.76 26.21 -11.42
C ASP A 335 14.01 27.56 -11.24
N ASP A 336 12.68 27.53 -11.43
CA ASP A 336 11.80 28.70 -11.54
C ASP A 336 10.48 28.50 -10.77
N LEU A 337 10.48 27.66 -9.73
CA LEU A 337 9.31 27.40 -8.87
C LEU A 337 8.04 26.98 -9.65
N PHE A 338 8.24 26.16 -10.69
CA PHE A 338 7.20 25.60 -11.54
C PHE A 338 6.50 26.60 -12.48
N GLU A 339 7.13 27.75 -12.75
CA GLU A 339 6.70 28.66 -13.83
C GLU A 339 6.80 27.98 -15.20
N THR A 340 7.81 27.13 -15.41
CA THR A 340 7.93 26.24 -16.56
C THR A 340 7.71 24.76 -16.20
N ALA A 341 7.57 23.94 -17.24
CA ALA A 341 7.33 22.51 -17.10
C ALA A 341 8.50 21.83 -16.36
N PRO A 342 8.23 21.03 -15.31
CA PRO A 342 9.28 20.29 -14.61
C PRO A 342 10.09 19.41 -15.56
N VAL A 343 11.41 19.50 -15.43
CA VAL A 343 12.37 18.85 -16.32
C VAL A 343 12.79 17.52 -15.71
N LEU A 344 12.78 16.47 -16.54
CA LEU A 344 13.30 15.16 -16.17
C LEU A 344 14.83 15.21 -16.10
N PHE A 345 15.42 14.69 -15.01
CA PHE A 345 16.88 14.52 -14.97
C PHE A 345 17.36 13.47 -15.98
N SER A 346 18.46 13.78 -16.69
CA SER A 346 19.07 12.89 -17.68
C SER A 346 19.57 11.57 -17.08
N SER A 347 20.08 11.63 -15.85
CA SER A 347 20.40 10.48 -15.00
C SER A 347 19.30 10.31 -13.97
N GLN A 348 18.93 9.08 -13.60
CA GLN A 348 17.90 8.82 -12.60
C GLN A 348 18.46 7.95 -11.47
N ALA A 349 18.06 8.26 -10.23
CA ALA A 349 18.24 7.35 -9.11
C ALA A 349 17.23 6.19 -9.18
N PRO A 350 17.56 4.98 -8.70
CA PRO A 350 16.60 3.89 -8.61
C PRO A 350 15.40 4.24 -7.72
N VAL A 351 14.25 4.40 -8.36
CA VAL A 351 12.96 4.60 -7.70
C VAL A 351 12.19 3.28 -7.72
N SER A 352 11.64 2.88 -6.57
CA SER A 352 10.74 1.73 -6.48
C SER A 352 9.34 2.10 -6.98
N VAL A 353 8.53 1.14 -7.41
CA VAL A 353 7.10 1.38 -7.78
C VAL A 353 6.30 1.99 -6.61
N MET A 354 6.76 1.78 -5.35
CA MET A 354 6.16 2.38 -4.16
C MET A 354 6.56 3.85 -3.95
N GLY A 355 7.60 4.32 -4.64
CA GLY A 355 8.13 5.67 -4.58
C GLY A 355 9.41 5.82 -3.76
N VAL A 356 9.84 7.09 -3.67
CA VAL A 356 10.96 7.56 -2.85
C VAL A 356 10.48 7.82 -1.43
N ASN A 357 11.23 7.32 -0.44
CA ASN A 357 10.96 7.50 0.98
C ASN A 357 11.92 8.50 1.63
N VAL A 358 13.16 8.59 1.13
CA VAL A 358 14.22 9.51 1.59
C VAL A 358 14.64 10.37 0.41
N PHE A 359 14.61 11.69 0.57
CA PHE A 359 15.07 12.64 -0.43
C PHE A 359 15.78 13.80 0.25
N GLU A 360 17.10 13.71 0.37
CA GLU A 360 17.91 14.71 1.08
C GLU A 360 18.89 15.40 0.13
N VAL A 361 19.02 16.71 0.27
CA VAL A 361 20.10 17.49 -0.36
C VAL A 361 21.32 17.41 0.53
N ILE A 362 22.40 16.80 0.02
CA ILE A 362 23.64 16.62 0.79
C ILE A 362 24.59 17.79 0.55
N LYS A 363 24.71 18.20 -0.71
CA LYS A 363 25.49 19.33 -1.22
C LYS A 363 24.81 19.83 -2.51
N PRO A 364 25.16 21.02 -3.01
CA PRO A 364 24.63 21.53 -4.28
C PRO A 364 24.82 20.51 -5.41
N GLY A 365 23.71 20.07 -6.03
CA GLY A 365 23.69 19.07 -7.09
C GLY A 365 23.99 17.63 -6.64
N GLN A 366 23.94 17.33 -5.34
CA GLN A 366 24.26 16.01 -4.79
C GLN A 366 23.18 15.57 -3.80
N TYR A 367 22.53 14.46 -4.10
CA TYR A 367 21.31 14.04 -3.43
C TYR A 367 21.44 12.62 -2.88
N LEU A 368 20.78 12.38 -1.74
CA LEU A 368 20.61 11.05 -1.17
C LEU A 368 19.16 10.59 -1.40
N ILE A 369 19.01 9.52 -2.16
CA ILE A 369 17.72 8.97 -2.58
C ILE A 369 17.54 7.58 -1.98
N GLY A 370 16.53 7.41 -1.13
CA GLY A 370 16.17 6.12 -0.54
C GLY A 370 14.80 5.67 -0.99
N SER A 371 14.69 4.42 -1.41
CA SER A 371 13.42 3.75 -1.75
C SER A 371 13.48 2.28 -1.35
N PHE A 372 12.42 1.51 -1.63
CA PHE A 372 12.46 0.05 -1.46
C PHE A 372 13.44 -0.64 -2.42
N SER A 373 14.02 0.10 -3.37
CA SER A 373 15.10 -0.37 -4.24
C SER A 373 16.49 -0.23 -3.61
N GLY A 374 16.66 0.51 -2.52
CA GLY A 374 17.97 0.77 -1.90
C GLY A 374 18.16 2.23 -1.49
N LEU A 375 19.35 2.54 -0.99
CA LEU A 375 19.82 3.89 -0.68
C LEU A 375 20.93 4.26 -1.65
N PHE A 376 20.80 5.39 -2.33
CA PHE A 376 21.69 5.79 -3.41
C PHE A 376 22.15 7.23 -3.23
N TYR A 377 23.45 7.43 -3.38
CA TYR A 377 24.03 8.76 -3.50
C TYR A 377 24.13 9.11 -4.98
N TRP A 378 23.48 10.20 -5.38
CA TRP A 378 23.18 10.53 -6.76
C TRP A 378 23.62 11.94 -7.11
N ILE A 379 24.36 12.07 -8.21
CA ILE A 379 24.88 13.33 -8.76
C ILE A 379 24.42 13.40 -10.23
N PRO A 380 23.24 13.98 -10.50
CA PRO A 380 22.62 13.92 -11.83
C PRO A 380 23.48 14.53 -12.93
N GLU A 381 24.07 15.70 -12.69
CA GLU A 381 24.83 16.48 -13.68
C GLU A 381 26.09 15.75 -14.16
N ARG A 382 26.62 14.84 -13.35
CA ARG A 382 27.79 14.03 -13.67
C ARG A 382 27.41 12.61 -14.11
N ASN A 383 26.10 12.31 -14.17
CA ASN A 383 25.58 10.96 -14.41
C ASN A 383 26.19 9.90 -13.47
N LEU A 384 26.37 10.27 -12.19
CA LEU A 384 26.93 9.37 -11.18
C LEU A 384 25.86 8.93 -10.21
N ASN A 385 25.88 7.63 -9.92
CA ASN A 385 25.00 7.01 -8.96
C ASN A 385 25.76 5.90 -8.23
N PHE A 386 25.81 5.97 -6.91
CA PHE A 386 26.51 5.01 -6.07
C PHE A 386 25.55 4.39 -5.07
N ASP A 387 25.58 3.07 -4.95
CA ASP A 387 24.93 2.38 -3.86
C ASP A 387 25.60 2.81 -2.53
N TYR A 388 24.78 3.28 -1.60
CA TYR A 388 25.28 3.94 -0.40
C TYR A 388 26.02 2.97 0.52
N PHE A 389 25.70 1.68 0.52
CA PHE A 389 26.31 0.70 1.41
C PHE A 389 27.61 0.13 0.82
N THR A 390 27.56 -0.29 -0.45
CA THR A 390 28.70 -0.89 -1.13
C THR A 390 29.70 0.13 -1.67
N LYS A 391 29.28 1.41 -1.77
CA LYS A 391 30.02 2.53 -2.38
C LYS A 391 30.39 2.29 -3.85
N LYS A 392 29.79 1.28 -4.49
CA LYS A 392 30.03 0.95 -5.91
C LYS A 392 29.06 1.71 -6.80
N PRO A 393 29.47 2.05 -8.05
CA PRO A 393 28.55 2.58 -9.03
C PRO A 393 27.34 1.65 -9.22
N TYR A 394 26.14 2.21 -9.21
CA TYR A 394 24.92 1.47 -9.50
C TYR A 394 24.89 1.08 -10.99
N VAL A 395 24.60 -0.20 -11.25
CA VAL A 395 24.40 -0.71 -12.61
C VAL A 395 22.96 -1.21 -12.70
N ALA A 396 22.19 -0.63 -13.62
CA ALA A 396 20.81 -1.05 -13.85
C ALA A 396 20.76 -2.53 -14.24
N VAL A 397 19.96 -3.31 -13.52
CA VAL A 397 19.83 -4.74 -13.77
C VAL A 397 19.11 -4.95 -15.10
N LYS A 398 19.77 -5.58 -16.08
CA LYS A 398 19.23 -5.83 -17.44
C LYS A 398 18.02 -6.78 -17.46
N GLN A 399 17.86 -7.62 -16.44
CA GLN A 399 16.72 -8.54 -16.27
C GLN A 399 16.02 -8.24 -14.95
N MET A 400 14.72 -7.93 -15.01
CA MET A 400 13.87 -7.79 -13.82
C MET A 400 13.75 -9.15 -13.10
N GLY A 401 14.49 -9.30 -12.00
CA GLY A 401 14.30 -10.37 -11.03
C GLY A 401 13.26 -10.00 -9.96
N PRO A 402 12.97 -10.88 -8.98
CA PRO A 402 12.15 -10.52 -7.83
C PRO A 402 12.70 -9.25 -7.18
N PRO A 403 11.87 -8.23 -6.91
CA PRO A 403 12.32 -6.96 -6.38
C PRO A 403 12.61 -7.14 -4.90
N ILE A 404 13.79 -7.64 -4.58
CA ILE A 404 14.29 -7.63 -3.21
C ILE A 404 15.63 -6.95 -3.29
N SER A 405 15.60 -5.61 -3.17
CA SER A 405 16.79 -4.91 -2.70
C SER A 405 17.23 -5.58 -1.41
N ALA A 406 18.54 -5.76 -1.24
CA ALA A 406 19.08 -6.22 0.04
C ALA A 406 18.68 -5.29 1.19
N HIS A 407 18.43 -4.00 0.88
CA HIS A 407 18.10 -2.97 1.83
C HIS A 407 16.89 -2.12 1.40
N PRO A 408 15.64 -2.53 1.67
CA PRO A 408 14.47 -1.71 1.39
C PRO A 408 14.40 -0.53 2.39
N ILE A 409 14.63 0.69 1.91
CA ILE A 409 14.76 1.86 2.78
C ILE A 409 13.40 2.45 3.13
N ALA A 410 13.12 2.55 4.42
CA ALA A 410 11.93 3.20 4.97
C ALA A 410 12.19 4.65 5.39
N GLY A 411 13.44 5.00 5.72
CA GLY A 411 13.75 6.28 6.32
C GLY A 411 15.25 6.52 6.51
N TYR A 412 15.56 7.75 6.91
CA TYR A 412 16.92 8.22 7.13
C TYR A 412 16.90 9.36 8.15
N LEU A 413 17.95 9.44 8.96
CA LEU A 413 18.16 10.51 9.93
C LEU A 413 19.64 10.86 9.96
N ARG A 414 19.94 12.16 9.84
CA ARG A 414 21.24 12.70 10.19
C ARG A 414 21.09 13.52 11.47
N ASP A 415 21.83 13.17 12.52
CA ASP A 415 21.78 13.91 13.77
C ASP A 415 22.68 15.16 13.76
N THR A 416 22.60 15.96 14.83
CA THR A 416 23.38 17.20 14.99
C THR A 416 24.88 16.97 15.10
N ASN A 417 25.31 15.75 15.46
CA ASN A 417 26.72 15.36 15.51
C ASN A 417 27.21 14.81 14.17
N GLY A 418 26.37 14.83 13.13
CA GLY A 418 26.67 14.33 11.80
C GLY A 418 26.58 12.81 11.67
N ARG A 419 26.08 12.08 12.67
CA ARG A 419 25.85 10.63 12.57
C ARG A 419 24.66 10.35 11.67
N GLU A 420 24.82 9.36 10.83
CA GLU A 420 23.84 8.94 9.83
C GLU A 420 23.21 7.61 10.25
N PHE A 421 21.89 7.62 10.40
CA PHE A 421 21.10 6.44 10.70
C PHE A 421 20.17 6.12 9.53
N VAL A 422 20.23 4.87 9.07
CA VAL A 422 19.38 4.39 7.98
C VAL A 422 18.33 3.45 8.56
N PHE A 423 17.06 3.69 8.24
CA PHE A 423 15.96 2.84 8.67
C PHE A 423 15.56 1.90 7.53
N ASP A 424 16.01 0.66 7.61
CA ASP A 424 15.60 -0.43 6.74
C ASP A 424 14.21 -0.95 7.16
N TYR A 425 13.36 -1.24 6.18
CA TYR A 425 12.00 -1.71 6.44
C TYR A 425 11.96 -3.08 7.11
N ASN A 426 12.91 -3.98 6.82
CA ASN A 426 12.95 -5.32 7.40
C ASN A 426 13.90 -5.38 8.61
N LEU A 427 15.12 -4.87 8.44
CA LEU A 427 16.20 -4.97 9.44
C LEU A 427 16.10 -3.90 10.54
N GLY A 428 15.41 -2.80 10.26
CA GLY A 428 15.31 -1.67 11.17
C GLY A 428 16.49 -0.70 11.05
N VAL A 429 16.81 0.00 12.14
CA VAL A 429 17.82 1.05 12.17
C VAL A 429 19.24 0.49 12.16
N GLY A 430 20.09 1.06 11.34
CA GLY A 430 21.54 0.87 11.37
C GLY A 430 22.27 2.21 11.42
N ASN A 431 23.35 2.28 12.19
CA ASN A 431 24.26 3.44 12.22
C ASN A 431 25.34 3.27 11.16
N MET A 432 25.52 4.28 10.31
CA MET A 432 26.45 4.26 9.18
C MET A 432 27.76 5.02 9.47
N THR A 433 27.88 5.64 10.64
CA THR A 433 29.00 6.53 11.00
C THR A 433 29.95 5.93 12.03
N ASP A 434 29.42 5.26 13.06
CA ASP A 434 30.22 4.63 14.13
C ASP A 434 29.60 3.31 14.62
N ASP A 435 30.33 2.61 15.51
CA ASP A 435 29.91 1.31 16.07
C ASP A 435 28.81 1.42 17.15
N ARG A 436 28.38 2.63 17.50
CA ARG A 436 27.35 2.81 18.52
C ARG A 436 25.99 2.49 17.92
N HIS A 437 25.26 1.64 18.60
CA HIS A 437 23.92 1.28 18.17
C HIS A 437 22.97 2.44 18.45
N PHE A 438 21.94 2.58 17.60
CA PHE A 438 20.80 3.40 17.95
C PHE A 438 20.12 2.82 19.20
N VAL A 439 19.40 3.66 19.95
CA VAL A 439 18.85 3.25 21.24
C VAL A 439 17.88 2.08 21.10
N LYS A 440 17.91 1.19 22.10
CA LYS A 440 16.99 0.05 22.18
C LYS A 440 15.55 0.53 22.12
N MET A 441 14.76 -0.16 21.31
CA MET A 441 13.34 0.13 21.19
C MET A 441 12.63 -0.05 22.55
N PRO A 442 11.89 0.97 23.03
CA PRO A 442 11.14 0.88 24.27
C PRO A 442 10.01 -0.15 24.15
N GLN A 443 9.55 -0.69 25.28
CA GLN A 443 8.54 -1.75 25.30
C GLN A 443 7.21 -1.30 24.68
N GLN A 444 6.79 -0.07 24.96
CA GLN A 444 5.54 0.52 24.46
C GLN A 444 5.52 0.60 22.92
N VAL A 445 6.68 0.83 22.29
CA VAL A 445 6.79 0.82 20.82
C VAL A 445 6.78 -0.61 20.27
N ARG A 446 7.39 -1.57 20.98
CA ARG A 446 7.35 -2.98 20.60
C ARG A 446 5.92 -3.54 20.58
N GLU A 447 5.11 -3.10 21.53
CA GLU A 447 3.71 -3.51 21.70
C GLU A 447 2.73 -2.73 20.79
N ALA A 448 3.20 -1.76 20.02
CA ALA A 448 2.34 -0.95 19.16
C ALA A 448 1.60 -1.82 18.12
N PRO A 449 0.28 -1.63 17.94
CA PRO A 449 -0.53 -2.54 17.14
C PRO A 449 -0.28 -2.41 15.63
N ILE A 450 -1.00 -3.23 14.86
CA ILE A 450 -1.14 -3.06 13.42
C ILE A 450 -2.58 -2.67 13.11
N SER A 451 -2.80 -1.73 12.18
CA SER A 451 -4.17 -1.38 11.78
C SER A 451 -4.86 -2.57 11.12
N LEU A 452 -6.18 -2.69 11.32
CA LEU A 452 -6.99 -3.73 10.68
C LEU A 452 -6.85 -3.68 9.16
N TRP A 453 -6.80 -2.49 8.58
CA TRP A 453 -6.57 -2.32 7.14
C TRP A 453 -5.25 -2.95 6.68
N ASN A 454 -4.15 -2.73 7.42
CA ASN A 454 -2.87 -3.33 7.10
C ASN A 454 -2.92 -4.86 7.24
N LEU A 455 -3.54 -5.40 8.31
CA LEU A 455 -3.71 -6.85 8.45
C LEU A 455 -4.51 -7.44 7.27
N CYS A 456 -5.62 -6.80 6.89
CA CYS A 456 -6.42 -7.20 5.73
C CYS A 456 -5.60 -7.13 4.44
N LEU A 457 -4.73 -6.14 4.27
CA LEU A 457 -3.79 -6.10 3.15
C LEU A 457 -2.86 -7.32 3.16
N GLU A 458 -2.28 -7.70 4.30
CA GLU A 458 -1.42 -8.88 4.41
C GLU A 458 -2.15 -10.19 4.05
N ILE A 459 -3.40 -10.33 4.48
CA ILE A 459 -4.27 -11.47 4.18
C ILE A 459 -4.64 -11.50 2.69
N HIS A 460 -5.15 -10.39 2.17
CA HIS A 460 -5.65 -10.27 0.80
C HIS A 460 -4.54 -10.53 -0.23
N THR A 461 -3.33 -10.12 0.10
CA THR A 461 -2.17 -10.20 -0.79
C THR A 461 -1.36 -11.48 -0.62
N GLY A 462 -1.75 -12.32 0.34
CA GLY A 462 -1.13 -13.60 0.64
C GLY A 462 0.21 -13.51 1.37
N ARG A 463 0.68 -12.30 1.72
CA ARG A 463 1.93 -12.10 2.48
C ARG A 463 1.88 -12.75 3.86
N ILE A 464 0.70 -12.77 4.49
CA ILE A 464 0.52 -13.44 5.79
C ILE A 464 0.87 -14.94 5.76
N TYR A 465 0.80 -15.57 4.58
CA TYR A 465 1.14 -16.98 4.42
C TYR A 465 2.64 -17.23 4.15
N GLN A 466 3.48 -16.19 4.19
CA GLN A 466 4.93 -16.32 4.06
C GLN A 466 5.52 -17.23 5.14
N TYR A 467 4.99 -17.18 6.36
CA TYR A 467 5.38 -18.11 7.42
C TYR A 467 5.15 -19.59 7.04
N LEU A 468 4.10 -19.89 6.26
CA LEU A 468 3.77 -21.25 5.84
C LEU A 468 4.53 -21.70 4.59
N PHE A 469 4.75 -20.79 3.63
CA PHE A 469 5.26 -21.13 2.31
C PHE A 469 6.70 -20.64 2.04
N GLY A 470 7.32 -19.94 2.99
CA GLY A 470 8.61 -19.28 2.78
C GLY A 470 8.57 -18.38 1.53
N LYS A 471 9.65 -18.34 0.75
CA LYS A 471 9.74 -17.53 -0.48
C LYS A 471 8.69 -17.89 -1.55
N PHE A 472 8.09 -19.08 -1.50
CA PHE A 472 7.06 -19.51 -2.45
C PHE A 472 5.69 -18.83 -2.21
N TYR A 473 5.53 -18.06 -1.13
CA TYR A 473 4.31 -17.27 -0.89
C TYR A 473 3.95 -16.35 -2.06
N ILE A 474 4.96 -15.89 -2.82
CA ILE A 474 4.77 -15.04 -4.01
C ILE A 474 3.86 -15.72 -5.04
N LEU A 475 3.92 -17.05 -5.15
CA LEU A 475 3.08 -17.83 -6.08
C LEU A 475 1.66 -18.06 -5.57
N PHE A 476 1.37 -17.77 -4.30
CA PHE A 476 0.10 -18.11 -3.67
C PHE A 476 -1.09 -17.44 -4.36
N ILE A 477 -1.04 -16.12 -4.58
CA ILE A 477 -2.13 -15.37 -5.24
C ILE A 477 -2.34 -15.81 -6.70
N PRO A 478 -1.29 -15.90 -7.55
CA PRO A 478 -1.44 -16.44 -8.90
C PRO A 478 -2.05 -17.85 -8.94
N LEU A 479 -1.59 -18.77 -8.09
CA LEU A 479 -2.10 -20.14 -8.06
C LEU A 479 -3.55 -20.20 -7.54
N ALA A 480 -3.88 -19.41 -6.52
CA ALA A 480 -5.24 -19.29 -6.01
C ALA A 480 -6.18 -18.75 -7.09
N GLY A 481 -5.77 -17.69 -7.81
CA GLY A 481 -6.54 -17.10 -8.89
C GLY A 481 -6.75 -18.06 -10.07
N LEU A 482 -5.71 -18.78 -10.52
CA LEU A 482 -5.84 -19.81 -11.57
C LEU A 482 -6.82 -20.92 -11.14
N THR A 483 -6.76 -21.31 -9.87
CA THR A 483 -7.67 -22.33 -9.35
C THR A 483 -9.09 -21.80 -9.22
N ILE A 484 -9.29 -20.53 -8.84
CA ILE A 484 -10.60 -19.87 -8.85
C ILE A 484 -11.17 -19.83 -10.28
N LEU A 485 -10.38 -19.43 -11.27
CA LEU A 485 -10.80 -19.45 -12.68
C LEU A 485 -11.21 -20.86 -13.11
N TRP A 486 -10.44 -21.88 -12.74
CA TRP A 486 -10.79 -23.27 -13.00
C TRP A 486 -12.09 -23.70 -12.32
N ILE A 487 -12.32 -23.30 -11.06
CA ILE A 487 -13.58 -23.55 -10.33
C ILE A 487 -14.77 -22.90 -11.06
N LEU A 488 -14.61 -21.66 -11.53
CA LEU A 488 -15.63 -20.92 -12.26
C LEU A 488 -15.95 -21.57 -13.60
N ILE A 489 -14.92 -21.93 -14.40
CA ILE A 489 -15.08 -22.64 -15.68
C ILE A 489 -15.79 -23.99 -15.48
N THR A 490 -15.31 -24.79 -14.53
CA THR A 490 -15.92 -26.11 -14.26
C THR A 490 -17.35 -25.98 -13.76
N GLY A 491 -17.66 -24.95 -12.96
CA GLY A 491 -19.01 -24.60 -12.52
C GLY A 491 -19.94 -24.24 -13.69
N LEU A 492 -19.47 -23.37 -14.60
CA LEU A 492 -20.19 -22.97 -15.80
C LEU A 492 -20.51 -24.18 -16.70
N VAL A 493 -19.52 -25.03 -16.98
CA VAL A 493 -19.70 -26.24 -17.79
C VAL A 493 -20.74 -27.17 -17.18
N LEU A 494 -20.72 -27.35 -15.84
CA LEU A 494 -21.72 -28.17 -15.14
C LEU A 494 -23.12 -27.57 -15.22
N PHE A 495 -23.25 -26.25 -15.12
CA PHE A 495 -24.53 -25.55 -15.24
C PHE A 495 -25.13 -25.71 -16.64
N LEU A 496 -24.34 -25.45 -17.69
CA LEU A 496 -24.79 -25.56 -19.09
C LEU A 496 -25.19 -27.00 -19.45
N LYS A 497 -24.44 -28.01 -19.00
CA LYS A 497 -24.82 -29.42 -19.18
C LYS A 497 -26.11 -29.79 -18.48
N ARG A 498 -26.42 -29.14 -17.36
CA ARG A 498 -27.66 -29.37 -16.62
C ARG A 498 -28.85 -28.74 -17.34
N LYS A 499 -28.67 -27.57 -17.94
CA LYS A 499 -29.69 -26.92 -18.80
C LYS A 499 -30.01 -27.75 -20.04
N LYS A 500 -29.01 -28.24 -20.78
CA LYS A 500 -29.21 -29.07 -22.00
C LYS A 500 -29.93 -30.42 -21.77
N LYS A 501 -30.14 -30.82 -20.51
CA LYS A 501 -30.82 -32.08 -20.14
C LYS A 501 -32.30 -31.88 -19.84
N TYR A 502 -32.76 -30.62 -19.83
CA TYR A 502 -34.14 -30.20 -19.78
C TYR A 502 -34.43 -29.44 -21.08
#